data_AF-A0A2M7Z1N0-F1
#
_entry.id   AF-A0A2M7Z1N0-F1
#
_cell.length_a   1.000
_cell.length_b   1.000
_cell.length_c   1.000
_cell.angle_alpha   90.00
_cell.angle_beta   90.00
_cell.angle_gamma   90.00
#
_symmetry.space_group_name_H-M   'P 1'
#
loop_
_entity.id
_entity.type
_entity.pdbx_description
1 polymer ?
#
loop_
_entity_poly.entity_id
_entity_poly.type
_entity_poly.pdbx_seq_one_letter_code
_entity_poly.pdbx_strand_id
1 'polypeptide(L)' 'MDIDAVVQAFETSADVKNEFIRTHAERVVEVGQLLIRAFREGRKVLLFGNGGSATDASHLAAEFVGRYRRDRDPLPALA' A
#
# COMPACT_ATOMS: atom_id res chain seq x y z
N MET A 1 -4.77 -6.85 30.34
CA MET A 1 -5.25 -6.41 29.02
C MET A 1 -6.76 -6.28 29.15
N ASP A 2 -7.29 -5.10 28.88
CA ASP A 2 -8.68 -4.74 29.14
C ASP A 2 -9.50 -4.82 27.85
N ILE A 3 -10.76 -5.29 27.93
CA ILE A 3 -11.66 -5.40 26.78
C ILE A 3 -11.88 -4.03 26.15
N ASP A 4 -12.05 -3.00 26.99
CA ASP A 4 -12.27 -1.63 26.53
C ASP A 4 -11.07 -1.11 25.73
N ALA A 5 -9.85 -1.46 26.16
CA ALA A 5 -8.63 -1.08 25.43
C ALA A 5 -8.52 -1.76 24.06
N VAL A 6 -8.99 -3.01 23.93
CA VAL A 6 -9.04 -3.70 22.63
C VAL A 6 -10.07 -3.04 21.73
N VAL A 7 -11.30 -2.82 22.21
CA VAL A 7 -12.37 -2.16 21.44
C VAL A 7 -11.91 -0.79 20.95
N GLN A 8 -11.35 0.02 21.86
CA GLN A 8 -10.86 1.36 21.54
C GLN A 8 -9.78 1.35 20.45
N ALA A 9 -8.88 0.37 20.45
CA ALA A 9 -7.83 0.27 19.43
C ALA A 9 -8.42 0.01 18.03
N PHE A 10 -9.44 -0.84 17.93
CA PHE A 10 -10.13 -1.10 16.66
C PHE A 10 -10.95 0.09 16.18
N GLU A 11 -11.67 0.77 17.08
CA GLU A 11 -12.44 1.98 16.76
C GLU A 11 -11.52 3.10 16.26
N THR A 12 -10.43 3.37 16.99
CA THR A 12 -9.42 4.35 16.59
C THR A 12 -8.84 4.01 15.20
N SER A 13 -8.55 2.73 14.94
CA SER A 13 -8.04 2.29 13.64
C SER A 13 -9.06 2.47 12.51
N ALA A 14 -10.37 2.35 12.78
CA ALA A 14 -11.41 2.58 11.80
C ALA A 14 -11.56 4.08 11.49
N ASP A 15 -11.56 4.92 12.52
CA ASP A 15 -11.68 6.37 12.39
C ASP A 15 -10.54 6.97 11.58
N VAL A 16 -9.30 6.55 11.87
CA VAL A 16 -8.12 6.99 11.10
C VAL A 16 -8.24 6.63 9.61
N LYS A 17 -8.77 5.45 9.26
CA LYS A 17 -8.97 5.06 7.85
C LYS A 17 -10.06 5.91 7.18
N ASN A 18 -11.15 6.17 7.89
CA ASN A 18 -12.26 6.98 7.40
C ASN A 18 -11.83 8.43 7.16
N GLU A 19 -11.05 9.00 8.07
CA GLU A 19 -10.50 10.35 7.92
C GLU A 19 -9.47 10.40 6.78
N PHE A 20 -8.53 9.45 6.74
CA PHE A 20 -7.48 9.40 5.73
C PHE A 20 -8.07 9.41 4.31
N ILE A 21 -9.07 8.57 4.03
CA ILE A 21 -9.63 8.50 2.68
C ILE A 21 -10.42 9.75 2.30
N ARG A 22 -11.13 10.38 3.25
CA ARG A 22 -11.84 11.65 3.01
C ARG A 22 -10.87 12.77 2.63
N THR A 23 -9.69 12.77 3.23
CA THR A 23 -8.68 13.83 3.03
C THR A 23 -7.74 13.55 1.86
N HIS A 24 -7.49 12.27 1.52
CA HIS A 24 -6.41 11.89 0.61
C HIS A 24 -6.82 11.01 -0.57
N ALA A 25 -8.11 10.77 -0.82
CA ALA A 25 -8.58 9.95 -1.95
C ALA A 25 -7.97 10.39 -3.29
N GLU A 26 -7.93 11.70 -3.58
CA GLU A 26 -7.36 12.23 -4.81
C GLU A 26 -5.88 11.85 -4.97
N ARG A 27 -5.10 11.95 -3.89
CA ARG A 27 -3.67 11.59 -3.89
C ARG A 27 -3.44 10.09 -4.08
N VAL A 28 -4.30 9.25 -3.50
CA VAL A 28 -4.23 7.79 -3.73
C VAL A 28 -4.43 7.47 -5.21
N VAL A 29 -5.40 8.13 -5.87
CA VAL A 29 -5.64 7.98 -7.31
C VAL A 29 -4.45 8.49 -8.12
N GLU A 30 -3.91 9.67 -7.79
CA GLU A 30 -2.76 10.27 -8.46
C GLU A 30 -1.53 9.35 -8.43
N VAL A 31 -1.19 8.80 -7.26
CA VAL A 31 -0.07 7.86 -7.11
C VAL A 31 -0.33 6.59 -7.92
N GLY A 32 -1.56 6.05 -7.90
CA GLY A 32 -1.93 4.90 -8.72
C GLY A 32 -1.71 5.15 -10.21
N GLN A 33 -2.12 6.32 -10.72
CA GLN A 33 -1.91 6.70 -12.12
C GLN A 33 -0.44 6.87 -12.47
N LEU A 34 0.35 7.45 -11.55
CA LEU A 34 1.80 7.60 -11.71
C LEU A 34 2.49 6.23 -11.85
N LEU A 35 2.15 5.26 -10.99
CA LEU A 35 2.69 3.90 -11.05
C LEU A 35 2.29 3.18 -12.34
N ILE A 36 1.02 3.29 -12.75
CA ILE A 36 0.54 2.72 -14.02
C ILE A 36 1.35 3.26 -15.20
N ARG A 37 1.56 4.59 -15.24
CA ARG A 37 2.35 5.23 -16.28
C ARG A 37 3.80 4.73 -16.26
N ALA A 38 4.42 4.66 -15.09
CA ALA A 38 5.80 4.19 -14.94
C ALA A 38 5.97 2.77 -15.51
N PHE A 39 5.07 1.85 -15.17
CA PHE A 39 5.13 0.48 -15.69
C PHE A 39 4.89 0.40 -17.19
N ARG A 40 3.96 1.18 -17.74
CA ARG A 40 3.71 1.25 -19.19
C ARG A 40 4.91 1.79 -19.98
N GLU A 41 5.68 2.69 -19.37
CA GLU A 41 6.92 3.22 -19.93
C GLU A 41 8.13 2.29 -19.69
N GLY A 42 7.93 1.07 -19.19
CA GLY A 42 9.01 0.10 -18.95
C GLY A 42 9.91 0.43 -17.76
N ARG A 43 9.47 1.33 -16.86
CA ARG A 43 10.21 1.69 -15.64
C ARG A 43 9.95 0.68 -14.52
N LYS A 44 10.73 0.81 -13.45
CA LYS A 44 10.61 0.02 -12.22
C LYS A 44 10.29 0.88 -11.01
N VAL A 45 9.71 0.27 -9.99
CA VAL A 45 9.38 0.91 -8.71
C VAL A 45 10.36 0.42 -7.64
N LEU A 46 10.96 1.35 -6.90
CA LEU A 46 11.80 1.06 -5.74
C LEU A 46 11.04 1.46 -4.48
N LEU A 47 10.82 0.52 -3.58
CA LEU A 47 10.13 0.68 -2.32
C LEU A 47 11.17 0.58 -1.20
N PHE A 48 11.02 1.35 -0.12
CA PHE A 48 11.95 1.28 1.00
C PHE A 48 11.28 1.84 2.25
N GLY A 49 11.75 1.40 3.42
CA GLY A 49 11.23 1.81 4.72
C GLY A 49 12.06 1.25 5.85
N ASN A 50 11.76 1.68 7.09
CA ASN A 50 12.42 1.19 8.30
C ASN A 50 11.41 0.51 9.22
N GLY A 51 11.81 -0.55 9.93
CA GLY A 51 10.92 -1.28 10.84
C GLY A 51 9.69 -1.85 10.11
N GLY A 52 8.49 -1.61 10.64
CA GLY A 52 7.24 -2.08 10.03
C GLY A 52 7.05 -1.62 8.58
N SER A 53 7.49 -0.41 8.24
CA SER A 53 7.41 0.09 6.86
C SER A 53 8.34 -0.63 5.89
N ALA A 54 9.41 -1.27 6.37
CA ALA A 54 10.23 -2.16 5.53
C ALA A 54 9.43 -3.41 5.14
N THR A 55 8.64 -3.95 6.07
CA THR A 55 7.73 -5.07 5.81
C THR A 55 6.66 -4.70 4.79
N ASP A 56 6.06 -3.50 4.89
CA ASP A 56 5.09 -3.01 3.91
C ASP A 56 5.73 -2.84 2.51
N ALA A 57 6.95 -2.30 2.44
CA ALA A 57 7.69 -2.17 1.19
C ALA A 57 7.92 -3.54 0.53
N SER A 58 8.42 -4.52 1.29
CA SER A 58 8.64 -5.88 0.78
C SER A 58 7.34 -6.57 0.38
N HIS A 59 6.26 -6.38 1.15
CA HIS A 59 4.95 -6.94 0.82
C HIS A 59 4.44 -6.38 -0.52
N LEU A 60 4.46 -5.06 -0.70
CA LEU A 60 4.01 -4.42 -1.92
C LEU A 60 4.88 -4.79 -3.13
N ALA A 61 6.20 -4.91 -2.96
CA ALA A 61 7.09 -5.41 -4.01
C ALA A 61 6.71 -6.84 -4.43
N ALA A 62 6.43 -7.72 -3.46
CA ALA A 62 5.99 -9.09 -3.73
C ALA A 62 4.65 -9.14 -4.47
N GLU A 63 3.70 -8.25 -4.15
CA GLU A 63 2.43 -8.15 -4.89
C GLU A 63 2.63 -7.71 -6.35
N PHE A 64 3.56 -6.78 -6.61
CA PHE A 64 3.88 -6.32 -7.96
C PHE A 64 4.62 -7.38 -8.78
N VAL A 65 5.67 -7.98 -8.23
CA VAL A 65 6.45 -9.04 -8.89
C VAL A 65 5.63 -10.32 -9.05
N GLY A 66 4.76 -10.62 -8.08
CA GLY A 66 3.81 -11.72 -8.17
C GLY A 66 2.62 -11.41 -9.08
N ARG A 67 1.53 -12.15 -8.86
CA ARG A 67 0.30 -12.07 -9.65
C ARG A 67 -0.92 -11.59 -8.85
N TYR A 68 -0.71 -10.92 -7.71
CA TYR A 68 -1.76 -10.45 -6.79
C TYR A 68 -3.14 -11.16 -6.96
N ARG A 69 -4.16 -10.46 -7.47
CA ARG A 69 -5.52 -10.98 -7.72
C ARG A 69 -5.81 -11.38 -9.17
N ARG A 70 -4.88 -11.19 -10.10
CA ARG A 70 -5.12 -11.41 -11.54
C ARG A 70 -3.94 -12.12 -12.15
N ASP A 71 -4.22 -13.08 -13.03
CA ASP A 71 -3.17 -13.70 -13.82
C ASP A 71 -2.62 -12.67 -14.82
N ARG A 72 -1.41 -12.16 -14.54
CA ARG A 72 -0.73 -11.13 -15.33
C ARG A 72 0.78 -11.34 -15.31
N ASP A 73 1.45 -10.66 -16.21
CA ASP A 73 2.90 -10.57 -16.17
C ASP A 73 3.38 -9.86 -14.90
N PRO A 74 4.56 -10.25 -14.37
CA PRO A 74 5.18 -9.61 -13.22
C PRO A 74 5.46 -8.13 -13.53
N LEU A 75 5.22 -7.25 -12.56
CA LEU A 75 5.56 -5.83 -12.65
C LEU A 75 6.93 -5.60 -11.99
N PRO A 76 7.83 -4.83 -12.60
CA PRO A 76 9.19 -4.65 -12.09
C PRO A 76 9.21 -3.78 -10.81
N ALA A 77 9.29 -4.41 -9.65
CA ALA A 77 9.41 -3.75 -8.36
C ALA A 77 10.49 -4.39 -7.47
N LEU A 78 11.10 -3.59 -6.61
CA LEU A 78 12.10 -4.03 -5.62
C LEU A 78 11.88 -3.29 -4.30
N ALA A 79 12.12 -3.96 -3.19
CA ALA A 79 12.15 -3.40 -1.84
C ALA A 79 13.48 -3.70 -1.15
#